data_AF-A0A352FN30-F1
#
_entry.id   AF-A0A352FN30-F1
#
_cell.length_a   1.000
_cell.length_b   1.000
_cell.length_c   1.000
_cell.angle_alpha   90.00
_cell.angle_beta   90.00
_cell.angle_gamma   90.00
#
_symmetry.space_group_name_H-M   'P 1'
#
loop_
_entity.id
_entity.type
_entity.pdbx_description
1 polymer ?
#
loop_
_entity_poly.entity_id
_entity_poly.type
_entity_poly.pdbx_seq_one_letter_code
_entity_poly.pdbx_strand_id
1 'polypeptide(L)' 'MKLRLIVEKDPETGRYSSVFPELPGCASAGDTEDDAIANAREALELWFEPTN' A
#
# COMPACT_ATOMS: atom_id res chain seq x y z
N MET A 1 -11.77 -5.28 9.27
CA MET A 1 -10.45 -5.20 9.95
C MET A 1 -9.94 -3.77 9.83
N LYS A 2 -9.24 -3.22 10.81
CA LYS A 2 -8.58 -1.90 10.67
C LYS A 2 -7.08 -2.15 10.72
N LEU A 3 -6.39 -1.79 9.64
CA LEU A 3 -4.95 -1.90 9.52
C LEU A 3 -4.38 -0.51 9.33
N ARG A 4 -3.17 -0.29 9.86
CA ARG A 4 -2.48 0.99 9.69
C ARG A 4 -1.76 0.99 8.35
N LEU A 5 -2.00 2.01 7.53
CA LEU A 5 -1.24 2.28 6.33
C LEU A 5 -0.23 3.39 6.64
N ILE A 6 1.05 3.13 6.38
CA ILE A 6 2.09 4.15 6.42
C ILE A 6 2.29 4.60 4.98
N VAL A 7 2.09 5.90 4.71
CA VAL A 7 2.36 6.50 3.41
C VAL A 7 3.55 7.46 3.56
N GLU A 8 4.59 7.23 2.78
CA GLU A 8 5.79 8.06 2.75
C GLU A 8 6.02 8.52 1.31
N LYS A 9 6.43 9.77 1.14
CA LYS A 9 6.80 10.29 -0.18
C LYS A 9 8.29 10.16 -0.39
N ASP A 10 8.68 9.44 -1.42
CA ASP A 10 10.05 9.33 -1.88
C ASP A 10 10.50 10.66 -2.52
N PRO A 11 11.49 11.37 -1.94
CA PRO A 11 11.98 12.62 -2.50
C PRO A 11 12.81 12.42 -3.77
N GLU A 12 13.34 11.21 -3.99
CA GLU A 12 14.17 10.89 -5.17
C GLU A 12 13.34 10.57 -6.41
N THR A 13 12.26 9.81 -6.25
CA THR A 13 11.38 9.41 -7.37
C THR A 13 10.14 10.31 -7.49
N GLY A 14 9.82 11.08 -6.44
CA GLY A 14 8.62 11.89 -6.36
C GLY A 14 7.35 11.10 -6.10
N ARG A 15 7.44 9.78 -5.91
CA ARG A 15 6.30 8.87 -5.72
C ARG A 15 5.96 8.69 -4.24
N TYR A 16 4.76 8.19 -4.00
CA TYR A 16 4.27 7.80 -2.69
C TYR A 16 4.41 6.30 -2.53
N SER A 17 5.15 5.88 -1.52
CA SER A 17 5.26 4.51 -1.06
C SER A 17 4.28 4.30 0.09
N SER A 18 3.56 3.18 0.06
CA SER A 18 2.50 2.85 1.01
C SER A 18 2.69 1.42 1.51
N VAL A 19 2.78 1.23 2.82
CA VAL A 19 3.12 -0.07 3.41
C VAL A 19 2.29 -0.37 4.64
N PHE A 20 1.87 -1.63 4.76
CA PHE A 20 1.21 -2.14 5.96
C PHE A 20 2.25 -2.81 6.87
N PRO A 21 2.64 -2.21 8.01
CA PRO A 21 3.59 -2.83 8.93
C PRO A 21 3.05 -4.14 9.55
N GLU A 22 1.74 -4.36 9.50
CA GLU A 22 1.07 -5.57 10.01
C GLU A 22 1.13 -6.73 9.02
N LEU A 23 1.36 -6.46 7.73
CA LEU A 23 1.38 -7.45 6.65
C LEU A 23 2.71 -7.35 5.90
N PRO A 24 3.78 -7.98 6.41
CA PRO A 24 5.09 -7.97 5.74
C PRO A 24 4.95 -8.60 4.35
N GLY A 25 5.17 -7.78 3.31
CA GLY A 25 4.99 -8.16 1.91
C GLY A 25 3.84 -7.47 1.20
N CYS A 26 2.89 -6.86 1.94
CA CYS A 26 1.84 -6.02 1.39
C CYS A 26 2.30 -4.55 1.39
N ALA A 27 2.87 -4.14 0.26
CA ALA A 27 3.27 -2.76 0.00
C ALA A 27 2.82 -2.35 -1.40
N SER A 28 2.56 -1.07 -1.58
CA SER A 28 2.13 -0.50 -2.84
C SER A 28 2.74 0.89 -3.03
N ALA A 29 2.74 1.40 -4.26
CA ALA A 29 3.22 2.73 -4.57
C ALA A 29 2.26 3.43 -5.54
N GLY A 30 2.28 4.76 -5.53
CA GLY A 30 1.47 5.58 -6.42
C GLY A 30 2.12 6.92 -6.71
N ASP A 31 1.70 7.60 -7.77
CA ASP A 31 2.23 8.92 -8.13
C ASP A 31 1.62 10.06 -7.25
N THR A 32 0.50 9.77 -6.58
CA THR A 32 -0.13 10.68 -5.60
C THR A 32 -0.51 9.94 -4.33
N GLU A 33 -0.78 10.69 -3.26
CA GLU A 33 -1.18 10.11 -1.96
C GLU A 33 -2.47 9.29 -2.07
N ASP A 34 -3.45 9.78 -2.85
CA ASP A 34 -4.73 9.09 -3.10
C ASP A 34 -4.52 7.80 -3.90
N ASP A 35 -3.68 7.85 -4.93
CA ASP A 35 -3.32 6.69 -5.76
C ASP A 35 -2.63 5.60 -4.93
N ALA A 36 -1.66 5.99 -4.08
CA ALA A 36 -0.98 5.06 -3.19
C ALA A 36 -1.97 4.40 -2.19
N ILE A 37 -2.94 5.15 -1.68
CA ILE A 37 -3.98 4.61 -0.78
C ILE A 37 -4.91 3.65 -1.53
N ALA A 38 -5.33 4.01 -2.76
CA ALA A 38 -6.16 3.14 -3.60
C ALA A 38 -5.44 1.83 -3.91
N ASN A 39 -4.18 1.90 -4.36
CA ASN A 39 -3.39 0.73 -4.69
C ASN A 39 -3.09 -0.12 -3.44
N ALA A 40 -2.86 0.50 -2.27
CA ALA A 40 -2.70 -0.21 -1.01
C ALA A 40 -3.98 -0.97 -0.61
N ARG A 41 -5.15 -0.38 -0.84
CA ARG A 41 -6.43 -1.04 -0.58
C ARG A 41 -6.63 -2.25 -1.49
N GLU A 42 -6.30 -2.14 -2.77
CA GLU A 42 -6.36 -3.28 -3.70
C GLU A 42 -5.37 -4.38 -3.31
N ALA A 43 -4.12 -4.01 -2.99
CA ALA A 43 -3.10 -4.96 -2.51
C ALA A 43 -3.55 -5.68 -1.23
N LEU A 44 -4.28 -4.99 -0.35
CA LEU A 44 -4.85 -5.59 0.86
C LEU A 44 -5.96 -6.59 0.53
N GLU A 45 -6.85 -6.25 -0.41
CA GLU A 45 -7.93 -7.13 -0.86
C GLU A 45 -7.32 -8.42 -1.44
N LEU A 46 -6.37 -8.28 -2.36
CA LEU A 46 -5.58 -9.37 -2.96
C LEU A 46 -4.85 -10.24 -1.94
N TRP A 47 -4.32 -9.64 -0.88
CA TRP A 47 -3.60 -10.39 0.16
C TRP A 47 -4.51 -11.39 0.90
N PHE A 48 -5.79 -11.05 1.07
CA PHE A 48 -6.77 -11.91 1.72
C PHE A 48 -7.52 -12.82 0.75
N GLU A 49 -7.32 -12.66 -0.56
CA GLU A 49 -7.89 -13.56 -1.54
C GLU A 49 -7.26 -14.96 -1.38
N PRO A 50 -8.09 -16.02 -1.29
CA PRO A 50 -7.58 -17.38 -1.17
C PRO A 50 -6.87 -17.78 -2.47
N THR A 51 -5.61 -18.19 -2.37
CA THR A 51 -4.90 -18.88 -3.45
C THR A 51 -5.57 -20.24 -3.64
N ASN A 52 -6.27 -20.40 -4.77
CA ASN A 52 -6.93 -21.64 -5.16
C ASN A 52 -5.96 -22.71 -5.66
#